data_AF-A0A2V5QLY9-F1
#
_entry.id   AF-A0A2V5QLY9-F1
#
_cell.length_a   1.000
_cell.length_b   1.000
_cell.length_c   1.000
_cell.angle_alpha   90.00
_cell.angle_beta   90.00
_cell.angle_gamma   90.00
#
_symmetry.space_group_name_H-M   'P 1'
#
loop_
_entity.id
_entity.type
_entity.pdbx_description
1 polymer ?
#
loop_
_entity_poly.entity_id
_entity_poly.type
_entity_poly.pdbx_seq_one_letter_code
_entity_poly.pdbx_strand_id
1 'polypeptide(L)'
;MITAFRKTVESFAAGAKTLAQEYFVSPEIFAQEQEKIFSKHWVLVGHQSELAEVGDYFLAEVASESLIIVRDKGGDVRGFYNVCRHRGTRLREDRNGHLSAIQCPYHAWTYALDGRLIGAPHMDDVPGFDKADYSLHPVHLGLWEGFIFVNLAAASTSRSNRDYIPLDKWFAPLAEKFSHWNLPKLRSAKRIDYDVQANWKLIFENYSECYHCPGVHPMLSKVSPYD
;
A
#
# COMPACT_ATOMS: atom_id res chain seq x y z
N MET A 1 -14.65 17.26 -5.86
CA MET A 1 -15.43 17.57 -4.63
C MET A 1 -15.15 16.45 -3.65
N ILE A 2 -14.52 16.73 -2.51
CA ILE A 2 -14.33 15.73 -1.46
C ILE A 2 -15.73 15.41 -0.94
N THR A 3 -16.23 14.22 -1.28
CA THR A 3 -17.55 13.76 -0.88
C THR A 3 -17.58 13.62 0.63
N ALA A 4 -18.48 14.38 1.27
CA ALA A 4 -18.79 14.22 2.69
C ALA A 4 -19.08 12.74 3.00
N PHE A 5 -18.67 12.27 4.18
CA PHE A 5 -19.10 10.98 4.70
C PHE A 5 -20.63 10.92 4.65
N ARG A 6 -21.18 9.94 3.94
CA ARG A 6 -22.63 9.68 3.88
C ARG A 6 -22.93 8.46 4.72
N LYS A 7 -24.00 8.53 5.52
CA LYS A 7 -24.47 7.34 6.22
C LYS A 7 -25.06 6.38 5.20
N THR A 8 -24.94 5.07 5.44
CA THR A 8 -25.48 4.04 4.55
C THR A 8 -26.98 4.24 4.27
N VAL A 9 -27.74 4.67 5.30
CA VAL A 9 -29.18 4.97 5.18
C VAL A 9 -29.49 6.16 4.25
N GLU A 10 -28.51 7.04 4.01
CA GLU A 10 -28.63 8.20 3.12
C GLU A 10 -28.14 7.89 1.70
N SER A 11 -27.42 6.79 1.49
CA SER A 11 -26.90 6.35 0.19
C SER A 11 -27.69 5.20 -0.43
N PHE A 12 -28.71 4.67 0.25
CA PHE A 12 -29.53 3.57 -0.24
C PHE A 12 -30.32 3.98 -1.49
N ALA A 13 -30.26 3.14 -2.52
CA ALA A 13 -31.07 3.27 -3.73
C ALA A 13 -32.01 2.07 -3.86
N ALA A 14 -33.32 2.33 -3.86
CA ALA A 14 -34.33 1.29 -4.06
C ALA A 14 -34.12 0.57 -5.40
N GLY A 15 -34.15 -0.76 -5.38
CA GLY A 15 -33.90 -1.59 -6.56
C GLY A 15 -32.42 -1.84 -6.89
N ALA A 16 -31.48 -1.39 -6.04
CA ALA A 16 -30.07 -1.73 -6.18
C ALA A 16 -29.85 -3.25 -6.13
N LYS A 17 -28.87 -3.72 -6.91
CA LYS A 17 -28.42 -5.12 -6.99
C LYS A 17 -26.91 -5.15 -6.83
N THR A 18 -26.39 -6.32 -6.47
CA THR A 18 -24.96 -6.60 -6.55
C THR A 18 -24.47 -6.56 -8.00
N LEU A 19 -23.15 -6.55 -8.17
CA LEU A 19 -22.52 -6.59 -9.48
C LEU A 19 -22.88 -7.87 -10.25
N ALA A 20 -22.80 -7.80 -11.58
CA ALA A 20 -22.95 -8.99 -12.42
C ALA A 20 -21.79 -9.97 -12.19
N GLN A 21 -22.02 -11.26 -12.48
CA GLN A 21 -21.05 -12.34 -12.25
C GLN A 21 -19.66 -12.05 -12.84
N GLU A 22 -19.60 -11.46 -14.04
CA GLU A 22 -18.36 -11.16 -14.77
C GLU A 22 -17.38 -10.34 -13.93
N TYR A 23 -17.86 -9.41 -13.09
CA TYR A 23 -17.02 -8.58 -12.24
C TYR A 23 -16.25 -9.40 -11.20
N PHE A 24 -16.73 -10.59 -10.85
CA PHE A 24 -16.08 -11.45 -9.86
C PHE A 24 -15.14 -12.48 -10.48
N VAL A 25 -15.31 -12.81 -11.77
CA VAL A 25 -14.66 -13.97 -12.39
C VAL A 25 -13.81 -13.64 -13.63
N SER A 26 -14.00 -12.49 -14.28
CA SER A 26 -13.23 -12.11 -15.49
C SER A 26 -11.80 -11.67 -15.13
N PRO A 27 -10.77 -12.32 -15.69
CA PRO A 27 -9.39 -11.86 -15.57
C PRO A 27 -9.15 -10.47 -16.17
N GLU A 28 -9.86 -10.13 -17.26
CA GLU A 28 -9.74 -8.84 -17.94
C GLU A 28 -10.28 -7.70 -17.09
N ILE A 29 -11.41 -7.92 -16.39
CA ILE A 29 -11.94 -6.95 -15.43
C ILE A 29 -10.98 -6.81 -14.26
N PHE A 30 -10.45 -7.91 -13.73
CA PHE A 30 -9.49 -7.84 -12.62
C PHE A 30 -8.22 -7.07 -13.01
N ALA A 31 -7.67 -7.28 -14.21
CA ALA A 31 -6.53 -6.51 -14.72
C ALA A 31 -6.85 -5.01 -14.81
N GLN A 32 -8.05 -4.65 -15.27
CA GLN A 32 -8.50 -3.26 -15.28
C GLN A 32 -8.67 -2.70 -13.86
N GLU A 33 -9.10 -3.49 -12.88
CA GLU A 33 -9.18 -3.06 -11.48
C GLU A 33 -7.79 -2.82 -10.89
N GLN A 34 -6.80 -3.66 -11.19
CA GLN A 34 -5.39 -3.42 -10.82
C GLN A 34 -4.90 -2.07 -11.37
N GLU A 35 -5.12 -1.81 -12.66
CA GLU A 35 -4.69 -0.57 -13.31
C GLU A 35 -5.48 0.66 -12.84
N LYS A 36 -6.81 0.56 -12.73
CA LYS A 36 -7.67 1.74 -12.54
C LYS A 36 -7.96 2.05 -11.08
N ILE A 37 -7.89 1.04 -10.20
CA ILE A 37 -8.21 1.18 -8.77
C ILE A 37 -6.92 1.10 -7.95
N PHE A 38 -6.29 -0.08 -7.92
CA PHE A 38 -5.19 -0.35 -6.99
C PHE A 38 -3.92 0.45 -7.31
N SER A 39 -3.66 0.73 -8.60
CA SER A 39 -2.51 1.54 -8.97
C SER A 39 -2.71 3.04 -8.75
N LYS A 40 -3.96 3.53 -8.63
CA LYS A 40 -4.29 4.97 -8.62
C LYS A 40 -4.80 5.51 -7.29
N HIS A 41 -5.17 4.62 -6.37
CA HIS A 41 -5.71 4.97 -5.06
C HIS A 41 -4.80 4.55 -3.93
N TRP A 42 -5.02 5.15 -2.75
CA TRP A 42 -4.24 4.83 -1.55
C TRP A 42 -4.60 3.44 -1.03
N VAL A 43 -3.60 2.56 -0.96
CA VAL A 43 -3.70 1.20 -0.43
C VAL A 43 -2.94 1.12 0.89
N LEU A 44 -3.60 0.58 1.93
CA LEU A 44 -2.97 0.31 3.22
C LEU A 44 -1.97 -0.84 3.07
N VAL A 45 -0.70 -0.63 3.42
CA VAL A 45 0.35 -1.65 3.27
C VAL A 45 0.98 -2.10 4.59
N GLY A 46 0.77 -1.38 5.68
CA GLY A 46 1.29 -1.77 6.99
C GLY A 46 1.11 -0.70 8.06
N HIS A 47 1.73 -0.92 9.21
CA HIS A 47 1.78 0.06 10.30
C HIS A 47 3.23 0.45 10.61
N GLN A 48 3.47 1.72 10.98
CA GLN A 48 4.81 2.24 11.27
C GLN A 48 5.55 1.49 12.37
N SER A 49 4.83 0.77 13.25
CA SER A 49 5.44 -0.08 14.28
C SER A 49 6.20 -1.28 13.72
N GLU A 50 5.92 -1.69 12.48
CA GLU A 50 6.67 -2.74 11.78
C GLU A 50 8.07 -2.25 11.34
N LEU A 51 8.30 -0.94 11.38
CA LEU A 51 9.56 -0.28 11.07
C LEU A 51 10.04 0.46 12.33
N ALA A 52 10.44 -0.26 13.38
CA ALA A 52 10.75 0.37 14.66
C ALA A 52 12.07 1.16 14.60
N GLU A 53 13.09 0.55 13.98
CA GLU A 53 14.45 1.06 13.91
C GLU A 53 14.81 1.52 12.50
N VAL A 54 15.81 2.40 12.39
CA VAL A 54 16.40 2.79 11.10
C VAL A 54 16.92 1.53 10.40
N GLY A 55 16.57 1.35 9.12
CA GLY A 55 16.98 0.17 8.35
C GLY A 55 15.97 -0.97 8.38
N ASP A 56 15.02 -0.98 9.31
CA ASP A 56 13.91 -1.93 9.26
C ASP A 56 13.15 -1.74 7.95
N TYR A 57 12.74 -2.85 7.35
CA TYR A 57 11.94 -2.85 6.12
C TYR A 57 10.94 -4.00 6.09
N PHE A 58 9.92 -3.85 5.26
CA PHE A 58 9.07 -4.94 4.81
C PHE A 58 8.74 -4.80 3.32
N LEU A 59 8.32 -5.91 2.73
CA LEU A 59 7.83 -5.95 1.35
C LEU A 59 6.32 -5.86 1.33
N ALA A 60 5.81 -5.05 0.41
CA ALA A 60 4.39 -4.93 0.10
C ALA A 60 4.15 -5.25 -1.38
N GLU A 61 2.95 -5.68 -1.71
CA GLU A 61 2.49 -5.85 -3.08
C GLU A 61 1.24 -5.01 -3.30
N VAL A 62 1.25 -4.17 -4.35
CA VAL A 62 0.12 -3.31 -4.73
C VAL A 62 0.04 -3.30 -6.25
N ALA A 63 -1.13 -3.53 -6.83
CA ALA A 63 -1.29 -3.56 -8.29
C ALA A 63 -0.34 -4.53 -9.02
N SER A 64 -0.03 -5.68 -8.40
CA SER A 64 1.00 -6.65 -8.84
C SER A 64 2.44 -6.11 -8.87
N GLU A 65 2.68 -4.93 -8.29
CA GLU A 65 4.00 -4.35 -8.11
C GLU A 65 4.52 -4.66 -6.71
N SER A 66 5.75 -5.17 -6.62
CA SER A 66 6.41 -5.40 -5.33
C SER A 66 7.23 -4.18 -4.94
N LEU A 67 7.08 -3.80 -3.67
CA LEU A 67 7.61 -2.58 -3.09
C LEU A 67 8.48 -2.90 -1.89
N ILE A 68 9.52 -2.09 -1.66
CA ILE A 68 10.29 -2.05 -0.41
C ILE A 68 9.81 -0.84 0.36
N ILE A 69 9.27 -1.07 1.57
CA ILE A 69 8.96 -0.01 2.53
C ILE A 69 10.01 -0.06 3.63
N VAL A 70 10.72 1.04 3.88
CA VAL A 70 11.91 1.07 4.74
C VAL A 70 11.96 2.34 5.58
N ARG A 71 12.49 2.27 6.81
CA ARG A 71 12.85 3.46 7.58
C ARG A 71 14.26 3.90 7.23
N ASP A 72 14.40 5.13 6.73
CA ASP A 72 15.70 5.68 6.34
C ASP A 72 16.52 6.18 7.54
N LYS A 73 17.75 6.65 7.28
CA LYS A 73 18.66 7.17 8.32
C LYS A 73 18.20 8.48 8.96
N GLY A 74 17.32 9.23 8.31
CA GLY A 74 16.66 10.40 8.89
C GLY A 74 15.48 10.04 9.80
N GLY A 75 15.08 8.77 9.80
CA GLY A 75 13.91 8.28 10.54
C GLY A 75 12.62 8.34 9.75
N ASP A 76 12.64 8.78 8.48
CA ASP A 76 11.46 8.83 7.63
C ASP A 76 11.13 7.46 7.06
N VAL A 77 9.84 7.16 6.87
CA VAL A 77 9.41 5.97 6.12
C VAL A 77 9.42 6.29 4.62
N ARG A 78 10.09 5.44 3.84
CA ARG A 78 10.23 5.54 2.39
C ARG A 78 9.65 4.32 1.71
N GLY A 79 9.20 4.48 0.47
CA GLY A 79 8.70 3.39 -0.37
C GLY A 79 9.32 3.45 -1.77
N PHE A 80 9.77 2.30 -2.27
CA PHE A 80 10.36 2.17 -3.61
C PHE A 80 9.85 0.93 -4.32
N TYR A 81 9.81 0.97 -5.65
CA TYR A 81 9.67 -0.27 -6.43
C TYR A 81 10.85 -1.19 -6.12
N ASN A 82 10.57 -2.48 -5.84
CA ASN A 82 11.55 -3.49 -5.49
C ASN A 82 12.27 -4.03 -6.74
N VAL A 83 12.89 -3.14 -7.51
CA VAL A 83 13.50 -3.43 -8.80
C VAL A 83 14.79 -2.62 -8.98
N CYS A 84 15.87 -3.31 -9.30
CA CYS A 84 17.16 -2.67 -9.54
C CYS A 84 17.12 -1.84 -10.84
N ARG A 85 17.61 -0.60 -10.76
CA ARG A 85 17.71 0.32 -11.91
C ARG A 85 18.74 -0.09 -12.97
N HIS A 86 19.58 -1.09 -12.71
CA HIS A 86 20.54 -1.61 -13.68
C HIS A 86 19.89 -2.51 -14.72
N ARG A 87 19.44 -3.71 -14.32
CA ARG A 87 18.88 -4.74 -15.23
C ARG A 87 17.59 -5.37 -14.71
N GLY A 88 16.86 -4.67 -13.86
CA GLY A 88 15.52 -5.09 -13.44
C GLY A 88 15.47 -6.22 -12.40
N THR A 89 16.58 -6.58 -11.76
CA THR A 89 16.58 -7.63 -10.74
C THR A 89 15.77 -7.23 -9.51
N ARG A 90 14.98 -8.15 -8.96
CA ARG A 90 14.37 -8.04 -7.63
C ARG A 90 15.45 -7.78 -6.57
N LEU A 91 15.31 -6.73 -5.76
CA LEU A 91 16.34 -6.34 -4.79
C LEU A 91 16.25 -7.15 -3.50
N ARG A 92 15.04 -7.48 -3.07
CA ARG A 92 14.75 -8.23 -1.84
C ARG A 92 13.64 -9.23 -2.05
N GLU A 93 13.77 -10.41 -1.45
CA GLU A 93 12.76 -11.48 -1.45
C GLU A 93 12.22 -11.74 -0.04
N ASP A 94 13.04 -11.58 0.99
CA ASP A 94 12.61 -11.69 2.38
C ASP A 94 11.54 -10.65 2.70
N ARG A 95 10.39 -11.11 3.23
CA ARG A 95 9.20 -10.29 3.49
C ARG A 95 9.45 -9.11 4.42
N ASN A 96 10.41 -9.23 5.33
CA ASN A 96 10.85 -8.17 6.23
C ASN A 96 12.28 -8.44 6.70
N GLY A 97 12.89 -7.44 7.31
CA GLY A 97 14.22 -7.55 7.88
C GLY A 97 14.82 -6.20 8.19
N HIS A 98 16.14 -6.15 8.24
CA HIS A 98 16.90 -4.95 8.57
C HIS A 98 18.05 -4.74 7.58
N LEU A 99 18.24 -3.50 7.13
CA LEU A 99 19.19 -3.10 6.08
C LEU A 99 20.03 -1.91 6.51
N SER A 100 21.34 -2.03 6.34
CA SER A 100 22.24 -0.86 6.34
C SER A 100 22.27 -0.13 4.98
N ALA A 101 21.98 -0.88 3.91
CA ALA A 101 21.82 -0.42 2.53
C ALA A 101 21.00 -1.44 1.71
N ILE A 102 20.43 -1.00 0.59
CA ILE A 102 19.69 -1.88 -0.34
C ILE A 102 20.68 -2.30 -1.43
N GLN A 103 21.21 -3.52 -1.35
CA GLN A 103 22.17 -4.03 -2.33
C GLN A 103 21.52 -5.04 -3.27
N CYS A 104 21.65 -4.81 -4.58
CA CYS A 104 21.20 -5.70 -5.64
C CYS A 104 22.02 -7.02 -5.62
N PRO A 105 21.37 -8.19 -5.59
CA PRO A 105 22.06 -9.48 -5.54
C PRO A 105 22.78 -9.84 -6.84
N TYR A 106 22.48 -9.17 -7.96
CA TYR A 106 23.05 -9.56 -9.26
C TYR A 106 24.45 -8.96 -9.50
N HIS A 107 24.61 -7.65 -9.33
CA HIS A 107 25.87 -6.94 -9.65
C HIS A 107 26.29 -5.96 -8.55
N ALA A 108 25.76 -6.12 -7.33
CA ALA A 108 26.10 -5.32 -6.16
C ALA A 108 25.91 -3.79 -6.31
N TRP A 109 25.03 -3.35 -7.22
CA TRP A 109 24.53 -1.97 -7.20
C TRP A 109 23.86 -1.72 -5.84
N THR A 110 24.34 -0.72 -5.14
CA THR A 110 24.03 -0.47 -3.74
C THR A 110 23.37 0.89 -3.61
N TYR A 111 22.17 0.91 -3.06
CA TYR A 111 21.37 2.10 -2.82
C TYR A 111 21.36 2.42 -1.33
N ALA A 112 21.40 3.70 -0.99
CA ALA A 112 21.09 4.16 0.35
C ALA A 112 19.61 3.89 0.67
N LEU A 113 19.25 3.95 1.97
CA LEU A 113 17.86 3.72 2.41
C LEU A 113 16.88 4.81 1.93
N ASP A 114 17.39 5.95 1.46
CA ASP A 114 16.63 7.00 0.79
C ASP A 114 16.51 6.78 -0.73
N GLY A 115 16.99 5.64 -1.24
CA GLY A 115 16.87 5.21 -2.64
C GLY A 115 17.97 5.72 -3.57
N ARG A 116 18.85 6.63 -3.13
CA ARG A 116 19.96 7.11 -3.99
C ARG A 116 20.96 6.00 -4.28
N LEU A 117 21.42 5.90 -5.52
CA LEU A 117 22.51 4.98 -5.88
C LEU A 117 23.83 5.50 -5.27
N ILE A 118 24.44 4.72 -4.39
CA ILE A 118 25.69 5.09 -3.69
C ILE A 118 26.89 4.25 -4.14
N GLY A 119 26.66 3.06 -4.69
CA GLY A 119 27.71 2.18 -5.20
C GLY A 119 27.27 1.45 -6.45
N ALA A 120 28.09 1.48 -7.48
CA ALA A 120 27.86 0.76 -8.74
C ALA A 120 29.23 0.28 -9.25
N PRO A 121 29.61 -0.98 -8.98
CA PRO A 121 30.95 -1.47 -9.31
C PRO A 121 31.31 -1.21 -10.78
N HIS A 122 32.53 -0.71 -11.01
CA HIS A 122 33.10 -0.37 -12.32
C HIS A 122 32.38 0.71 -13.14
N MET A 123 31.29 1.29 -12.63
CA MET A 123 30.57 2.32 -13.39
C MET A 123 31.27 3.68 -13.37
N ASP A 124 32.16 3.93 -12.40
CA ASP A 124 32.96 5.16 -12.36
C ASP A 124 33.95 5.24 -13.57
N ASP A 125 34.26 4.11 -14.21
CA ASP A 125 35.08 4.04 -15.43
C ASP A 125 34.27 4.26 -16.72
N VAL A 126 32.94 4.31 -16.63
CA VAL A 126 32.04 4.47 -17.79
C VAL A 126 31.84 5.96 -18.07
N PRO A 127 32.30 6.48 -19.23
CA PRO A 127 32.17 7.90 -19.54
C PRO A 127 30.72 8.37 -19.54
N GLY A 128 30.43 9.41 -18.77
CA GLY A 128 29.09 10.01 -18.69
C GLY A 128 28.11 9.30 -17.77
N PHE A 129 28.53 8.29 -17.00
CA PHE A 129 27.68 7.68 -15.99
C PHE A 129 27.52 8.59 -14.76
N ASP A 130 26.28 8.99 -14.45
CA ASP A 130 25.93 9.67 -13.21
C ASP A 130 25.04 8.77 -12.34
N LYS A 131 25.46 8.53 -11.09
CA LYS A 131 24.67 7.75 -10.13
C LYS A 131 23.31 8.40 -9.84
N ALA A 132 23.19 9.72 -9.99
CA ALA A 132 21.94 10.44 -9.76
C ALA A 132 20.81 9.98 -10.70
N ASP A 133 21.13 9.58 -11.93
CA ASP A 133 20.15 9.14 -12.95
C ASP A 133 19.50 7.78 -12.61
N TYR A 134 20.11 7.04 -11.69
CA TYR A 134 19.78 5.66 -11.38
C TYR A 134 19.32 5.46 -9.92
N SER A 135 18.76 6.48 -9.27
CA SER A 135 18.10 6.31 -7.97
C SER A 135 16.90 5.35 -8.07
N LEU A 136 16.56 4.61 -7.01
CA LEU A 136 15.35 3.78 -7.01
C LEU A 136 14.12 4.62 -7.34
N HIS A 137 13.18 4.04 -8.09
CA HIS A 137 11.91 4.71 -8.37
C HIS A 137 11.07 4.74 -7.09
N PRO A 138 10.74 5.93 -6.55
CA PRO A 138 9.90 6.04 -5.37
C PRO A 138 8.44 5.79 -5.72
N VAL A 139 7.65 5.40 -4.73
CA VAL A 139 6.18 5.44 -4.78
C VAL A 139 5.66 6.59 -3.92
N HIS A 140 4.43 7.05 -4.18
CA HIS A 140 3.79 7.95 -3.23
C HIS A 140 3.51 7.18 -1.95
N LEU A 141 3.95 7.73 -0.82
CA LEU A 141 3.77 7.15 0.50
C LEU A 141 3.26 8.24 1.44
N GLY A 142 2.32 7.89 2.31
CA GLY A 142 1.92 8.75 3.40
C GLY A 142 1.55 7.95 4.65
N LEU A 143 1.63 8.64 5.79
CA LEU A 143 1.22 8.12 7.08
C LEU A 143 -0.13 8.73 7.46
N TRP A 144 -1.09 7.90 7.86
CA TRP A 144 -2.33 8.33 8.47
C TRP A 144 -2.55 7.55 9.76
N GLU A 145 -2.54 8.25 10.91
CA GLU A 145 -2.74 7.61 12.22
C GLU A 145 -1.78 6.42 12.48
N GLY A 146 -0.53 6.52 11.99
CA GLY A 146 0.51 5.48 12.09
C GLY A 146 0.44 4.39 11.02
N PHE A 147 -0.66 4.30 10.28
CA PHE A 147 -0.79 3.39 9.14
C PHE A 147 -0.08 3.93 7.91
N ILE A 148 0.61 3.04 7.19
CA ILE A 148 1.38 3.35 5.98
C ILE A 148 0.49 3.07 4.77
N PHE A 149 0.26 4.10 3.96
CA PHE A 149 -0.46 4.00 2.70
C PHE A 149 0.48 4.26 1.53
N VAL A 150 0.26 3.54 0.43
CA VAL A 150 0.97 3.72 -0.84
C VAL A 150 0.00 4.04 -1.96
N ASN A 151 0.44 4.86 -2.91
CA ASN A 151 -0.24 5.10 -4.18
C ASN A 151 0.78 5.04 -5.33
N LEU A 152 0.46 4.29 -6.40
CA LEU A 152 1.36 4.08 -7.55
C LEU A 152 1.06 5.03 -8.72
N ALA A 153 0.13 5.97 -8.56
CA ALA A 153 -0.19 6.95 -9.57
C ALA A 153 1.10 7.65 -9.99
N ALA A 154 1.37 7.70 -11.30
CA ALA A 154 2.62 8.26 -11.79
C ALA A 154 2.78 9.70 -11.29
N ALA A 155 3.98 10.01 -10.78
CA ALA A 155 4.45 11.38 -10.56
C ALA A 155 4.73 12.07 -11.92
N SER A 156 3.79 12.01 -12.87
CA SER A 156 3.94 12.61 -14.19
C SER A 156 3.72 14.12 -14.09
N THR A 157 4.78 14.86 -14.41
CA THR A 157 4.81 16.31 -14.65
C THR A 157 4.05 16.73 -15.91
N SER A 158 3.34 15.82 -16.58
CA SER A 158 2.46 16.15 -17.70
C SER A 158 1.05 16.48 -17.21
N ARG A 159 0.61 17.69 -17.56
CA ARG A 159 -0.71 18.32 -17.35
C ARG A 159 -1.93 17.38 -17.39
N SER A 160 -2.15 16.61 -16.33
CA SER A 160 -3.39 16.45 -15.58
C SER A 160 -3.32 15.22 -14.67
N ASN A 161 -2.56 15.27 -13.58
CA ASN A 161 -2.77 14.33 -12.47
C ASN A 161 -4.04 14.75 -11.68
N ARG A 162 -5.18 14.87 -12.38
CA ARG A 162 -6.46 15.31 -11.79
C ARG A 162 -7.04 14.29 -10.81
N ASP A 163 -6.58 13.04 -10.89
CA ASP A 163 -7.12 11.92 -10.13
C ASP A 163 -6.25 11.56 -8.90
N TYR A 164 -5.03 12.08 -8.80
CA TYR A 164 -4.23 11.96 -7.58
C TYR A 164 -4.73 12.96 -6.52
N ILE A 165 -5.06 12.43 -5.35
CA ILE A 165 -5.46 13.20 -4.18
C ILE A 165 -4.42 12.90 -3.09
N PRO A 166 -3.70 13.91 -2.56
CA PRO A 166 -2.80 13.72 -1.43
C PRO A 166 -3.48 13.03 -0.24
N LEU A 167 -2.73 12.23 0.52
CA LEU A 167 -3.29 11.39 1.60
C LEU A 167 -4.07 12.21 2.64
N ASP A 168 -3.57 13.39 3.02
CA ASP A 168 -4.23 14.29 3.97
C ASP A 168 -5.62 14.74 3.47
N LYS A 169 -5.76 14.97 2.16
CA LYS A 169 -7.04 15.31 1.53
C LYS A 169 -7.94 14.09 1.38
N TRP A 170 -7.37 12.92 1.11
CA TRP A 170 -8.11 11.66 1.02
C TRP A 170 -8.79 11.32 2.35
N PHE A 171 -8.05 11.45 3.46
CA PHE A 171 -8.54 11.16 4.80
C PHE A 171 -9.18 12.35 5.52
N ALA A 172 -9.26 13.53 4.91
CA ALA A 172 -9.87 14.72 5.52
C ALA A 172 -11.28 14.48 6.11
N PRO A 173 -12.19 13.69 5.47
CA PRO A 173 -13.51 13.39 6.05
C PRO A 173 -13.48 12.57 7.35
N LEU A 174 -12.35 11.92 7.64
CA LEU A 174 -12.12 11.09 8.83
C LEU A 174 -11.11 11.75 9.80
N ALA A 175 -10.73 13.01 9.56
CA ALA A 175 -9.81 13.73 10.42
C ALA A 175 -10.30 13.71 11.88
N GLU A 176 -9.38 13.41 12.81
CA GLU A 176 -9.60 13.36 14.26
C GLU A 176 -10.60 12.31 14.76
N LYS A 177 -11.42 11.69 13.89
CA LYS A 177 -12.42 10.68 14.25
C LYS A 177 -11.84 9.56 15.08
N PHE A 178 -10.58 9.20 14.84
CA PHE A 178 -9.90 8.09 15.51
C PHE A 178 -8.84 8.48 16.55
N SER A 179 -8.68 9.77 16.83
CA SER A 179 -7.61 10.30 17.69
C SER A 179 -7.62 9.71 19.11
N HIS A 180 -8.80 9.37 19.65
CA HIS A 180 -8.97 8.82 20.99
C HIS A 180 -8.34 7.43 21.17
N TRP A 181 -8.14 6.67 20.09
CA TRP A 181 -7.55 5.33 20.14
C TRP A 181 -6.02 5.32 20.07
N ASN A 182 -5.39 6.48 19.83
CA ASN A 182 -3.94 6.63 19.76
C ASN A 182 -3.29 5.58 18.84
N LEU A 183 -3.91 5.38 17.67
CA LEU A 183 -3.54 4.38 16.68
C LEU A 183 -2.04 4.36 16.36
N PRO A 184 -1.32 5.51 16.26
CA PRO A 184 0.12 5.52 16.01
C PRO A 184 0.98 4.76 17.02
N LYS A 185 0.48 4.55 18.25
CA LYS A 185 1.19 3.84 19.32
C LYS A 185 0.88 2.35 19.37
N LEU A 186 -0.09 1.88 18.58
CA LEU A 186 -0.42 0.47 18.54
C LEU A 186 0.72 -0.35 17.96
N ARG A 187 0.79 -1.61 18.36
CA ARG A 187 1.73 -2.59 17.84
C ARG A 187 0.97 -3.86 17.49
N SER A 188 1.39 -4.52 16.43
CA SER A 188 0.80 -5.81 16.06
C SER A 188 1.10 -6.84 17.16
N ALA A 189 0.06 -7.38 17.78
CA ALA A 189 0.18 -8.48 18.73
C ALA A 189 0.15 -9.85 18.04
N LYS A 190 -0.59 -9.95 16.92
CA LYS A 190 -0.73 -11.16 16.12
C LYS A 190 -1.15 -10.78 14.71
N ARG A 191 -0.52 -11.42 13.72
CA ARG A 191 -0.93 -11.38 12.31
C ARG A 191 -1.39 -12.77 11.90
N ILE A 192 -2.50 -12.83 11.18
CA ILE A 192 -3.01 -14.05 10.56
C ILE A 192 -3.23 -13.73 9.09
N ASP A 193 -2.54 -14.44 8.21
CA ASP A 193 -2.67 -14.30 6.76
C ASP A 193 -3.48 -15.49 6.22
N TYR A 194 -4.44 -15.21 5.34
CA TYR A 194 -5.25 -16.21 4.66
C TYR A 194 -5.11 -16.03 3.15
N ASP A 195 -4.92 -17.13 2.43
CA ASP A 195 -5.16 -17.16 0.99
C ASP A 195 -6.62 -17.55 0.75
N VAL A 196 -7.43 -16.57 0.34
CA VAL A 196 -8.86 -16.74 0.14
C VAL A 196 -9.14 -16.83 -1.35
N GLN A 197 -9.64 -17.98 -1.78
CA GLN A 197 -9.98 -18.26 -3.18
C GLN A 197 -11.30 -17.57 -3.58
N ALA A 198 -11.31 -16.24 -3.52
CA ALA A 198 -12.46 -15.39 -3.81
C ALA A 198 -12.01 -14.06 -4.44
N ASN A 199 -12.92 -13.41 -5.16
CA ASN A 199 -12.68 -12.05 -5.64
C ASN A 199 -12.63 -11.06 -4.45
N TRP A 200 -11.69 -10.10 -4.49
CA TRP A 200 -11.52 -9.10 -3.43
C TRP A 200 -12.82 -8.37 -3.08
N LYS A 201 -13.68 -8.07 -4.08
CA LYS A 201 -14.96 -7.37 -3.87
C LYS A 201 -15.89 -8.12 -2.92
N LEU A 202 -15.91 -9.45 -2.97
CA LEU A 202 -16.75 -10.26 -2.08
C LEU A 202 -16.34 -10.11 -0.60
N ILE A 203 -15.05 -9.90 -0.33
CA ILE A 203 -14.55 -9.67 1.03
C ILE A 203 -15.06 -8.33 1.56
N PHE A 204 -15.04 -7.29 0.73
CA PHE A 204 -15.57 -5.97 1.08
C PHE A 204 -17.10 -5.98 1.22
N GLU A 205 -17.81 -6.66 0.32
CA GLU A 205 -19.26 -6.81 0.41
C GLU A 205 -19.67 -7.53 1.71
N ASN A 206 -19.01 -8.64 2.06
CA ASN A 206 -19.26 -9.39 3.30
C ASN A 206 -18.93 -8.56 4.56
N TYR A 207 -17.88 -7.75 4.54
CA TYR A 207 -17.54 -6.90 5.70
C TYR A 207 -18.53 -5.72 5.88
N SER A 208 -19.15 -5.27 4.79
CA SER A 208 -19.99 -4.06 4.78
C SER A 208 -21.43 -4.30 5.25
N GLU A 209 -21.74 -5.48 5.78
CA GLU A 209 -23.03 -5.83 6.34
C GLU A 209 -22.88 -6.78 7.54
N CYS A 210 -23.97 -6.92 8.31
CA CYS A 210 -24.06 -7.88 9.41
C CYS A 210 -25.33 -8.75 9.32
N TYR A 211 -25.91 -8.83 8.13
CA TYR A 211 -27.06 -9.67 7.82
C TYR A 211 -26.74 -11.15 7.98
N HIS A 212 -25.50 -11.57 7.67
CA HIS A 212 -25.04 -12.94 7.91
C HIS A 212 -24.64 -13.22 9.38
N CYS A 213 -24.40 -12.18 10.19
CA CYS A 213 -23.84 -12.33 11.54
C CYS A 213 -24.63 -13.27 12.47
N PRO A 214 -25.98 -13.20 12.55
CA PRO A 214 -26.74 -14.06 13.45
C PRO A 214 -26.55 -15.55 13.17
N GLY A 215 -26.40 -15.93 11.90
CA GLY A 215 -26.26 -17.32 11.47
C GLY A 215 -24.82 -17.84 11.49
N VAL A 216 -23.84 -17.00 11.17
CA VAL A 216 -22.45 -17.43 10.94
C VAL A 216 -21.53 -17.17 12.13
N HIS A 217 -21.80 -16.14 12.95
CA HIS A 217 -20.89 -15.70 14.00
C HIS A 217 -21.48 -15.81 15.42
N PRO A 218 -21.79 -17.02 15.93
CA PRO A 218 -22.46 -17.20 17.22
C PRO A 218 -21.66 -16.66 18.42
N MET A 219 -20.34 -16.53 18.29
CA MET A 219 -19.51 -15.90 19.32
C MET A 219 -19.52 -14.38 19.24
N LEU A 220 -19.55 -13.80 18.03
CA LEU A 220 -19.57 -12.34 17.84
C LEU A 220 -20.92 -11.75 18.25
N SER A 221 -22.02 -12.39 17.88
CA SER A 221 -23.38 -11.93 18.18
C SER A 221 -23.67 -11.82 19.69
N LYS A 222 -22.84 -12.44 20.56
CA LYS A 222 -22.94 -12.29 22.02
C LYS A 222 -22.35 -10.99 22.54
N VAL A 223 -21.42 -10.37 21.82
CA VAL A 223 -20.64 -9.20 22.27
C VAL A 223 -20.86 -7.96 21.42
N SER A 224 -21.32 -8.15 20.17
CA SER A 224 -21.75 -7.08 19.28
C SER A 224 -23.12 -7.47 18.72
N PRO A 225 -24.21 -7.04 19.36
CA PRO A 225 -25.55 -7.19 18.81
C PRO A 225 -25.61 -6.53 17.42
N TYR A 226 -26.37 -7.13 16.51
CA TYR A 226 -26.46 -6.73 15.11
C TYR A 226 -27.61 -5.73 14.86
N ASP A 227 -28.38 -5.43 15.90
CA ASP A 227 -29.50 -4.48 15.98
C ASP A 227 -29.09 -3.10 16.53
#